data_AF-A0A7L3K409-F1
#
_entry.id   AF-A0A7L3K409-F1
#
_cell.length_a   1.000
_cell.length_b   1.000
_cell.length_c   1.000
_cell.angle_alpha   90.00
_cell.angle_beta   90.00
_cell.angle_gamma   90.00
#
_symmetry.space_group_name_H-M   'P 1'
#
loop_
_entity.id
_entity.type
_entity.pdbx_description
1 polymer ?
#
loop_
_entity_poly.entity_id
_entity_poly.type
_entity_poly.pdbx_seq_one_letter_code
_entity_poly.pdbx_strand_id
1 'polypeptide(L)'
;ADYLCTPEENVYKIDFTRFKIRDMESGTVLFEITKPAASEREHNDRKDVDPNAGRFVRYQFTPAFLRLRQVGATVEFTVGDKPINNFRMIERHYFRDQLLKSFDFEFGFCIPSSKNTCEHIYEFPQLSEDLSKLFIIN
;
A
#
# COMPACT_ATOMS: atom_id res chain seq x y z
N ALA A 1 3.10 0.26 -19.02
CA ALA A 1 4.25 -0.14 -18.20
C ALA A 1 3.88 -1.43 -17.48
N ASP A 2 4.83 -2.37 -17.36
CA ASP A 2 4.63 -3.69 -16.74
C ASP A 2 5.31 -3.72 -15.35
N TYR A 3 5.03 -4.74 -14.54
CA TYR A 3 5.69 -4.95 -13.25
C TYR A 3 7.20 -5.18 -13.41
N LEU A 4 7.99 -4.67 -12.47
CA LEU A 4 9.46 -4.76 -12.51
C LEU A 4 10.02 -6.07 -11.94
N CYS A 5 9.17 -6.92 -11.36
CA CYS A 5 9.55 -8.21 -10.80
C CYS A 5 8.36 -9.18 -10.81
N THR A 6 8.66 -10.49 -10.87
CA THR A 6 7.66 -11.56 -10.83
C THR A 6 7.29 -11.93 -9.38
N PRO A 7 6.12 -12.57 -9.15
CA PRO A 7 5.74 -13.00 -7.81
C PRO A 7 6.73 -13.97 -7.15
N GLU A 8 7.43 -14.78 -7.93
CA GLU A 8 8.39 -15.79 -7.46
C GLU A 8 9.63 -15.14 -6.81
N GLU A 9 9.94 -13.89 -7.15
CA GLU A 9 11.02 -13.12 -6.54
C GLU A 9 10.74 -12.76 -5.07
N ASN A 10 9.49 -12.90 -4.60
CA ASN A 10 9.11 -12.79 -3.19
C ASN A 10 9.55 -14.04 -2.37
N VAL A 11 10.86 -14.30 -2.35
CA VAL A 11 11.47 -15.46 -1.65
C VAL A 11 11.33 -15.42 -0.14
N TYR A 12 10.92 -14.27 0.42
CA TYR A 12 10.66 -14.03 1.84
C TYR A 12 9.20 -14.26 2.23
N LYS A 13 8.32 -14.59 1.28
CA LYS A 13 6.90 -14.85 1.51
C LYS A 13 6.20 -13.70 2.26
N ILE A 14 6.53 -12.46 1.88
CA ILE A 14 5.88 -11.26 2.43
C ILE A 14 4.45 -11.23 1.88
N ASP A 15 3.44 -11.27 2.76
CA ASP A 15 2.03 -11.12 2.37
C ASP A 15 1.40 -9.98 3.16
N PHE A 16 0.98 -8.91 2.48
CA PHE A 16 0.23 -7.82 3.10
C PHE A 16 -1.20 -8.27 3.35
N THR A 17 -1.60 -8.32 4.62
CA THR A 17 -2.89 -8.85 5.06
C THR A 17 -3.88 -7.76 5.44
N ARG A 18 -3.42 -6.57 5.80
CA ARG A 18 -4.30 -5.43 6.11
C ARG A 18 -3.62 -4.11 5.78
N PHE A 19 -4.39 -3.17 5.28
CA PHE A 19 -3.97 -1.81 5.03
C PHE A 19 -5.07 -0.85 5.47
N LYS A 20 -4.70 0.16 6.26
CA LYS A 20 -5.61 1.18 6.77
C LYS A 20 -4.97 2.55 6.67
N ILE A 21 -5.67 3.51 6.09
CA ILE A 21 -5.28 4.92 6.08
C ILE A 21 -6.22 5.70 7.00
N ARG A 22 -5.65 6.50 7.90
CA ARG A 22 -6.39 7.49 8.69
C ARG A 22 -5.87 8.89 8.44
N ASP A 23 -6.77 9.86 8.51
CA ASP A 23 -6.40 11.26 8.72
C ASP A 23 -5.80 11.42 10.13
N MET A 24 -4.60 11.99 10.22
CA MET A 24 -3.93 12.18 11.51
C MET A 24 -4.54 13.31 12.34
N GLU A 25 -5.26 14.25 11.72
CA GLU A 25 -5.86 15.39 12.42
C GLU A 25 -7.22 15.03 13.01
N SER A 26 -8.12 14.43 12.23
CA SER A 26 -9.46 14.03 12.71
C SER A 26 -9.53 12.61 13.28
N GLY A 27 -8.55 11.75 12.98
CA GLY A 27 -8.61 10.32 13.28
C GLY A 27 -9.54 9.52 12.35
N THR A 28 -10.18 10.17 11.38
CA THR A 28 -11.12 9.52 10.45
C THR A 28 -10.40 8.46 9.61
N VAL A 29 -10.96 7.25 9.55
CA VAL A 29 -10.48 6.20 8.64
C VAL A 29 -10.93 6.54 7.21
N LEU A 30 -9.97 6.80 6.34
CA LEU A 30 -10.20 7.21 4.95
C LEU A 30 -10.31 6.00 4.02
N PHE A 31 -9.61 4.92 4.37
CA PHE A 31 -9.60 3.67 3.62
C PHE A 31 -9.17 2.52 4.53
N GLU A 32 -9.78 1.37 4.36
CA GLU A 32 -9.36 0.14 5.01
C GLU A 32 -9.68 -1.06 4.12
N ILE A 33 -8.71 -1.98 4.01
CA ILE A 33 -8.88 -3.25 3.34
C ILE A 33 -8.16 -4.34 4.15
N THR A 34 -8.81 -5.49 4.28
CA THR A 34 -8.24 -6.69 4.89
C THR A 34 -8.34 -7.81 3.87
N LYS A 35 -7.23 -8.51 3.66
CA LYS A 35 -7.18 -9.68 2.80
C LYS A 35 -7.87 -10.85 3.53
N PRO A 36 -8.76 -11.62 2.87
CA PRO A 36 -9.39 -12.79 3.47
C PRO A 36 -8.32 -13.79 3.96
N ALA A 37 -8.66 -14.61 4.97
CA ALA A 37 -7.72 -15.58 5.53
C ALA A 37 -7.24 -16.56 4.46
N ALA A 38 -6.00 -17.06 4.57
CA ALA A 38 -5.43 -17.98 3.58
C ALA A 38 -6.30 -19.23 3.37
N SER A 39 -6.92 -19.74 4.44
CA SER A 39 -7.85 -20.88 4.43
C SER A 39 -9.11 -20.66 3.57
N GLU A 40 -9.53 -19.40 3.39
CA GLU A 40 -10.70 -19.05 2.56
C GLU A 40 -10.33 -18.94 1.07
N ARG A 41 -9.04 -18.82 0.75
CA ARG A 41 -8.54 -18.75 -0.63
C ARG A 41 -8.36 -20.12 -1.26
N GLU A 42 -8.07 -21.15 -0.45
CA GLU A 42 -7.87 -22.53 -0.89
C GLU A 42 -9.17 -23.22 -1.39
N HIS A 43 -10.35 -22.68 -1.05
CA HIS A 43 -11.63 -23.24 -1.51
C HIS A 43 -12.01 -22.86 -2.95
N ASN A 44 -11.23 -22.01 -3.63
CA ASN A 44 -11.50 -21.57 -5.00
C ASN A 44 -10.55 -22.25 -6.00
N ASP A 45 -10.44 -23.58 -5.88
CA ASP A 45 -9.84 -24.44 -6.91
C ASP A 45 -10.73 -24.40 -8.16
N ARG A 46 -10.46 -23.46 -9.08
CA ARG A 46 -10.61 -23.59 -10.55
C ARG A 46 -10.44 -22.24 -11.26
N LYS A 47 -9.51 -22.25 -12.23
CA LYS A 47 -9.23 -21.28 -13.32
C LYS A 47 -8.19 -20.21 -13.03
N ASP A 48 -7.13 -20.24 -13.83
CA ASP A 48 -6.28 -19.11 -14.25
C ASP A 48 -6.29 -17.92 -13.29
N VAL A 49 -5.76 -18.13 -12.08
CA VAL A 49 -5.55 -17.03 -11.13
C VAL A 49 -4.40 -16.22 -11.69
N ASP A 50 -4.70 -15.01 -12.18
CA ASP A 50 -3.69 -14.03 -12.57
C ASP A 50 -2.64 -13.95 -11.44
N PRO A 51 -1.35 -14.25 -11.71
CA PRO A 51 -0.31 -14.16 -10.70
C PRO A 51 -0.19 -12.74 -10.10
N ASN A 52 -0.73 -11.72 -10.78
CA ASN A 52 -0.82 -10.35 -10.29
C ASN A 52 -2.14 -10.02 -9.58
N ALA A 53 -3.05 -10.99 -9.41
CA ALA A 53 -4.30 -10.83 -8.67
C ALA A 53 -3.99 -10.41 -7.22
N GLY A 54 -4.14 -9.12 -6.92
CA GLY A 54 -3.84 -8.51 -5.62
C GLY A 54 -2.62 -7.57 -5.59
N ARG A 55 -1.87 -7.42 -6.69
CA ARG A 55 -0.79 -6.43 -6.83
C ARG A 55 -1.27 -5.07 -7.36
N PHE A 56 -2.57 -4.94 -7.66
CA PHE A 56 -3.20 -3.70 -8.10
C PHE A 56 -4.40 -3.37 -7.22
N VAL A 57 -4.44 -2.13 -6.73
CA VAL A 57 -5.55 -1.59 -5.93
C VAL A 57 -6.00 -0.28 -6.57
N ARG A 58 -7.31 -0.13 -6.76
CA ARG A 58 -7.92 1.11 -7.20
C ARG A 58 -8.57 1.81 -6.02
N TYR A 59 -8.05 2.97 -5.64
CA TYR A 59 -8.62 3.81 -4.61
C TYR A 59 -9.75 4.68 -5.16
N GLN A 60 -10.77 4.91 -4.34
CA GLN A 60 -11.82 5.89 -4.59
C GLN A 60 -11.84 6.86 -3.42
N PHE A 61 -11.18 8.01 -3.60
CA PHE A 61 -11.12 9.05 -2.60
C PHE A 61 -12.03 10.21 -2.96
N THR A 62 -12.48 10.95 -1.95
CA THR A 62 -13.18 12.20 -2.15
C THR A 62 -12.19 13.33 -2.43
N PRO A 63 -12.61 14.45 -3.06
CA PRO A 63 -11.77 15.62 -3.25
C PRO A 63 -11.16 16.21 -1.96
N ALA A 64 -11.76 15.90 -0.79
CA ALA A 64 -11.22 16.32 0.49
C ALA A 64 -9.85 15.69 0.79
N PHE A 65 -9.56 14.52 0.22
CA PHE A 65 -8.30 13.81 0.42
C PHE A 65 -7.08 14.63 -0.04
N LEU A 66 -7.21 15.39 -1.14
CA LEU A 66 -6.14 16.24 -1.68
C LEU A 66 -5.79 17.43 -0.79
N ARG A 67 -6.63 17.74 0.20
CA ARG A 67 -6.42 18.84 1.16
C ARG A 67 -5.85 18.36 2.50
N LEU A 68 -5.71 17.05 2.69
CA LEU A 68 -5.16 16.50 3.92
C LEU A 68 -3.69 16.89 4.05
N ARG A 69 -3.28 17.23 5.28
CA ARG A 69 -1.88 17.57 5.57
C ARG A 69 -1.05 16.32 5.81
N GLN A 70 -1.58 15.40 6.61
CA GLN A 70 -0.88 14.21 7.04
C GLN A 70 -1.85 13.03 7.20
N VAL A 71 -1.44 11.87 6.70
CA VAL A 71 -2.17 10.61 6.92
C VAL A 71 -1.25 9.56 7.51
N GLY A 72 -1.81 8.72 8.38
CA GLY A 72 -1.12 7.55 8.93
C GLY A 72 -1.61 6.31 8.21
N ALA A 73 -0.69 5.56 7.59
CA ALA A 73 -1.01 4.29 6.96
C ALA A 73 -0.47 3.13 7.81
N THR A 74 -1.37 2.37 8.40
CA THR A 74 -1.06 1.14 9.12
C THR A 74 -1.10 -0.03 8.15
N VAL A 75 -0.02 -0.82 8.11
CA VAL A 75 0.13 -2.05 7.33
C VAL A 75 0.31 -3.22 8.28
N GLU A 76 -0.45 -4.29 8.08
CA GLU A 76 -0.18 -5.60 8.67
C GLU A 76 0.26 -6.55 7.56
N PHE A 77 1.32 -7.31 7.82
CA PHE A 77 1.86 -8.27 6.88
C PHE A 77 2.44 -9.48 7.60
N THR A 78 2.42 -10.63 6.94
CA THR A 78 3.14 -11.81 7.40
C THR A 78 4.44 -11.97 6.63
N VAL A 79 5.42 -12.60 7.25
CA VAL A 79 6.69 -12.94 6.63
C VAL A 79 6.97 -14.43 6.80
N GLY A 80 7.75 -14.99 5.88
CA GLY A 80 8.20 -16.38 5.96
C GLY A 80 9.24 -16.62 7.06
N ASP A 81 9.84 -17.80 7.00
CA ASP A 81 10.85 -18.30 7.93
C ASP A 81 12.22 -17.62 7.77
N LYS A 82 12.52 -17.11 6.57
CA LYS A 82 13.77 -16.41 6.30
C LYS A 82 13.80 -15.03 6.96
N PRO A 83 14.85 -14.69 7.72
CA PRO A 83 14.99 -13.36 8.27
C PRO A 83 15.14 -12.31 7.15
N ILE A 84 14.45 -11.18 7.33
CA ILE A 84 14.51 -10.05 6.40
C ILE A 84 15.36 -8.96 7.05
N ASN A 85 16.40 -8.54 6.34
CA ASN A 85 17.21 -7.39 6.71
C ASN A 85 16.92 -6.23 5.76
N ASN A 86 16.88 -5.00 6.28
CA ASN A 86 16.69 -3.77 5.50
C ASN A 86 15.41 -3.78 4.64
N PHE A 87 14.28 -4.22 5.20
CA PHE A 87 13.01 -4.18 4.48
C PHE A 87 12.58 -2.72 4.26
N ARG A 88 12.49 -2.31 2.99
CA ARG A 88 12.27 -0.92 2.57
C ARG A 88 11.29 -0.85 1.42
N MET A 89 10.43 0.16 1.43
CA MET A 89 9.46 0.44 0.36
C MET A 89 9.67 1.86 -0.16
N ILE A 90 9.81 1.96 -1.48
CA ILE A 90 9.84 3.23 -2.19
C ILE A 90 8.54 3.35 -2.99
N GLU A 91 7.69 4.28 -2.60
CA GLU A 91 6.38 4.51 -3.21
C GLU A 91 6.39 5.83 -3.98
N ARG A 92 6.03 5.81 -5.27
CA ARG A 92 6.04 7.01 -6.13
C ARG A 92 4.66 7.28 -6.68
N HIS A 93 4.18 8.50 -6.48
CA HIS A 93 2.88 8.95 -7.00
C HIS A 93 3.09 9.87 -8.20
N TYR A 94 2.36 9.60 -9.27
CA TYR A 94 2.43 10.34 -10.52
C TYR A 94 1.05 10.87 -10.91
N PHE A 95 1.03 12.03 -11.56
CA PHE A 95 -0.15 12.52 -12.26
C PHE A 95 0.24 12.84 -13.70
N ARG A 96 -0.35 12.12 -14.68
CA ARG A 96 -0.04 12.27 -16.11
C ARG A 96 1.47 12.27 -16.37
N ASP A 97 2.16 11.25 -15.87
CA ASP A 97 3.63 11.07 -15.96
C ASP A 97 4.50 12.07 -15.19
N GLN A 98 3.92 13.08 -14.55
CA GLN A 98 4.64 13.98 -13.66
C GLN A 98 4.73 13.38 -12.25
N LEU A 99 5.95 13.24 -11.72
CA LEU A 99 6.17 12.82 -10.34
C LEU A 99 5.64 13.88 -9.37
N LEU A 100 4.72 13.49 -8.49
CA LEU A 100 4.19 14.33 -7.42
C LEU A 100 5.05 14.24 -6.17
N LYS A 101 5.30 12.99 -5.74
CA LYS A 101 6.03 12.68 -4.52
C LYS A 101 6.60 11.26 -4.59
N SER A 102 7.77 11.09 -4.00
CA SER A 102 8.37 9.80 -3.68
C SER A 102 8.44 9.69 -2.16
N PHE A 103 7.86 8.62 -1.62
CA PHE A 103 7.98 8.24 -0.22
C PHE A 103 8.96 7.08 -0.11
N ASP A 104 9.69 7.06 0.99
CA ASP A 104 10.78 6.13 1.21
C ASP A 104 10.75 5.68 2.67
N PHE A 105 10.34 4.44 2.90
CA PHE A 105 10.04 3.92 4.21
C PHE A 105 10.86 2.68 4.51
N GLU A 106 11.46 2.64 5.70
CA GLU A 106 12.09 1.46 6.26
C GLU A 106 11.16 0.84 7.31
N PHE A 107 10.87 -0.46 7.17
CA PHE A 107 9.95 -1.18 8.06
C PHE A 107 10.60 -1.58 9.39
N GLY A 108 11.92 -1.46 9.50
CA GLY A 108 12.67 -1.95 10.65
C GLY A 108 12.77 -3.47 10.70
N PHE A 109 12.85 -4.03 11.91
CA PHE A 109 12.99 -5.46 12.11
C PHE A 109 11.67 -6.21 11.89
N CYS A 110 11.70 -7.23 11.04
CA CYS A 110 10.57 -8.11 10.78
C CYS A 110 10.78 -9.45 11.48
N ILE A 111 9.91 -9.80 12.42
CA ILE A 111 9.96 -11.07 13.15
C ILE A 111 9.63 -12.20 12.15
N PRO A 112 10.51 -13.21 11.97
CA PRO A 112 10.25 -14.34 11.06
C PRO A 112 9.06 -15.18 11.49
N SER A 113 8.38 -15.80 10.51
CA SER A 113 7.23 -16.69 10.72
C SER A 113 6.11 -16.08 11.57
N SER A 114 5.94 -14.76 11.52
CA SER A 114 4.94 -14.05 12.31
C SER A 114 4.20 -13.00 11.47
N LYS A 115 3.14 -12.46 12.07
CA LYS A 115 2.54 -11.20 11.65
C LYS A 115 3.35 -10.05 12.22
N ASN A 116 3.57 -9.03 11.40
CA ASN A 116 4.23 -7.78 11.73
C ASN A 116 3.28 -6.62 11.41
N THR A 117 3.42 -5.53 12.14
CA THR A 117 2.63 -4.31 11.95
C THR A 117 3.58 -3.13 11.87
N CYS A 118 3.38 -2.27 10.88
CA CYS A 118 4.11 -1.02 10.74
C CYS A 118 3.13 0.13 10.47
N GLU A 119 3.51 1.33 10.87
CA GLU A 119 2.78 2.55 10.57
C GLU A 119 3.71 3.55 9.90
N HIS A 120 3.34 3.95 8.69
CA HIS A 120 4.04 4.98 7.93
C HIS A 120 3.25 6.28 7.95
N ILE A 121 3.95 7.37 8.20
CA ILE A 121 3.35 8.70 8.22
C ILE A 121 3.65 9.38 6.90
N TYR A 122 2.59 9.75 6.18
CA TYR A 122 2.67 10.45 4.90
C TYR A 122 2.41 11.92 5.12
N GLU A 123 3.38 12.74 4.77
CA GLU A 123 3.23 14.19 4.69
C GLU A 123 2.93 14.58 3.24
N PHE A 124 1.72 15.06 3.02
CA PHE A 124 1.30 15.43 1.67
C PHE A 124 1.97 16.75 1.25
N PRO A 125 2.45 16.85 -0.01
CA PRO A 125 2.89 18.12 -0.52
C PRO A 125 1.70 19.09 -0.62
N GLN A 126 1.95 20.39 -0.43
CA GLN A 126 0.96 21.40 -0.75
C GLN A 126 0.73 21.42 -2.25
N LEU A 127 -0.44 20.92 -2.69
CA LEU A 127 -0.84 20.97 -4.09
C LEU A 127 -1.43 22.35 -4.40
N SER A 128 -1.02 22.96 -5.52
CA SER A 128 -1.68 24.17 -6.01
C SER A 128 -3.17 23.91 -6.31
N GLU A 129 -4.00 24.94 -6.25
CA GLU A 129 -5.42 24.82 -6.60
C GLU A 129 -5.65 24.29 -8.02
N ASP A 130 -4.83 24.72 -8.99
CA ASP A 130 -4.99 24.33 -10.39
C ASP A 130 -4.68 22.85 -10.61
N LEU A 131 -3.62 22.35 -9.98
CA LEU A 131 -3.31 20.92 -9.98
C LEU A 131 -4.42 20.11 -9.30
N SER A 132 -4.95 20.59 -8.17
CA SER A 132 -6.03 19.94 -7.43
C SER A 132 -7.32 19.84 -8.26
N LYS A 133 -7.69 20.91 -8.99
CA LYS A 133 -8.81 20.89 -9.94
C LYS A 133 -8.57 19.86 -11.05
N LEU A 134 -7.34 19.76 -11.55
CA LEU A 134 -6.98 18.82 -12.60
C LEU A 134 -7.11 17.35 -12.14
N PHE A 135 -6.82 17.03 -10.87
CA PHE A 135 -7.09 15.72 -10.29
C PHE A 135 -8.58 15.37 -10.18
N ILE A 136 -9.43 16.36 -9.89
CA ILE A 136 -10.86 16.10 -9.65
C ILE A 136 -11.61 15.86 -10.96
N ILE A 137 -11.17 16.50 -12.05
CA ILE A 137 -11.86 16.49 -13.35
C ILE A 137 -11.42 15.29 -14.23
N ASN A 138 -10.38 14.55 -13.85
CA ASN A 138 -9.82 13.41 -14.60
C ASN A 138 -9.87 12.12 -13.80
#